data_AF-A0A2N2G1C0-F1
#
_entry.id   AF-A0A2N2G1C0-F1
#
_cell.length_a   1.000
_cell.length_b   1.000
_cell.length_c   1.000
_cell.angle_alpha   90.00
_cell.angle_beta   90.00
_cell.angle_gamma   90.00
#
_symmetry.space_group_name_H-M   'P 1'
#
loop_
_entity.id
_entity.type
_entity.pdbx_description
1 polymer ?
#
loop_
_entity_poly.entity_id
_entity_poly.type
_entity_poly.pdbx_seq_one_letter_code
_entity_poly.pdbx_strand_id
1 'polypeptide(L)'
;KKAGNIILFIDEIHTIVGAGASEGSMDAANILKPALARGELHTIGATTLKEYRKYFEKDTALQRRFQPISVDEPTVNEAIHILRGLKERLETHHNITINDSALVAAAKLSDRYIGDRFLPDKAIDLIDEASAELKMQIESEPLVLSTVKREITTLNVEKQALIMEDKKKNSKRVEEIEKELANLNEKKRGLETQFENEKETFNATSSLKTKIEELKNKAQIAKRESKFEDAAKIEYGEIPELENKIKQNEQKWQQMQQEGTLLRNSVDEESIATIVSKWTGIPVNKMLSSEKERILKVQEVLKEDVIGQDEAIKAISRAIKRNKAGLSENSRPIGSFMFLGPTGVGKTQSAKTLAKFLFDDERALIRFDMSEYMEKHSVSRLIGAAPGYVGYDEGGQLTEAVRRKPYSVILFDEIEKAHPDVFNILLQVLDDGRLTDNKGVTIDFKNTIIILNKKLSL
;
A
#
# COMPACT_ATOMS: atom_id res chain seq x y z
N LYS A 1 -13.03 -38.41 25.70
CA LYS A 1 -14.32 -38.02 25.07
C LYS A 1 -14.02 -37.70 23.61
N LYS A 2 -14.65 -38.38 22.62
CA LYS A 2 -14.51 -38.01 21.20
C LYS A 2 -15.18 -36.65 20.99
N ALA A 3 -14.40 -35.61 20.71
CA ALA A 3 -14.92 -34.30 20.33
C ALA A 3 -15.18 -34.31 18.81
N GLY A 4 -16.21 -35.04 18.37
CA GLY A 4 -16.48 -35.26 16.94
C GLY A 4 -16.87 -34.01 16.13
N ASN A 5 -17.08 -32.86 16.78
CA ASN A 5 -17.59 -31.63 16.16
C ASN A 5 -16.63 -30.44 16.29
N ILE A 6 -15.33 -30.66 16.51
CA ILE A 6 -14.34 -29.58 16.57
C ILE A 6 -13.45 -29.63 15.33
N ILE A 7 -13.34 -28.50 14.63
CA ILE A 7 -12.34 -28.27 13.60
C ILE A 7 -11.23 -27.43 14.22
N LEU A 8 -10.01 -27.96 14.25
CA LEU A 8 -8.83 -27.27 14.78
C LEU A 8 -8.20 -26.43 13.66
N PHE A 9 -8.11 -25.12 13.82
CA PHE A 9 -7.30 -24.26 12.95
C PHE A 9 -5.90 -24.10 13.57
N ILE A 10 -4.86 -24.35 12.77
CA ILE A 10 -3.46 -24.18 13.15
C ILE A 10 -2.81 -23.22 12.16
N ASP A 11 -2.54 -22.00 12.61
CA ASP A 11 -1.70 -21.08 11.85
C ASP A 11 -0.24 -21.51 11.89
N GLU A 12 0.51 -21.21 10.85
CA GLU A 12 1.92 -21.61 10.68
C GLU A 12 2.16 -23.10 11.01
N ILE A 13 1.32 -24.01 10.49
CA ILE A 13 1.34 -25.44 10.85
C ILE A 13 2.70 -26.12 10.64
N HIS A 14 3.52 -25.58 9.74
CA HIS A 14 4.89 -26.05 9.49
C HIS A 14 5.80 -25.92 10.71
N THR A 15 5.55 -25.01 11.65
CA THR A 15 6.35 -24.84 12.88
C THR A 15 6.26 -26.07 13.78
N ILE A 16 5.10 -26.71 13.80
CA ILE A 16 4.79 -27.90 14.60
C ILE A 16 5.29 -29.18 13.92
N VAL A 17 5.37 -29.16 12.58
CA VAL A 17 5.77 -30.32 11.76
C VAL A 17 7.27 -30.34 11.42
N GLY A 18 7.90 -29.17 11.33
CA GLY A 18 9.29 -29.00 10.93
C GLY A 18 10.29 -29.01 12.08
N ALA A 19 9.82 -28.96 13.33
CA ALA A 19 10.62 -28.89 14.55
C ALA A 19 11.55 -30.10 14.77
N GLY A 20 11.30 -31.24 14.13
CA GLY A 20 12.13 -32.44 14.26
C GLY A 20 13.48 -32.40 13.54
N ALA A 21 13.72 -31.41 12.68
CA ALA A 21 14.98 -31.28 11.94
C ALA A 21 16.06 -30.48 12.72
N SER A 22 15.70 -29.88 13.85
CA SER A 22 16.60 -29.10 14.72
C SER A 22 16.74 -29.86 16.04
N GLU A 23 17.95 -30.25 16.41
CA GLU A 23 18.21 -30.99 17.66
C GLU A 23 17.69 -30.21 18.87
N GLY A 24 16.53 -30.60 19.43
CA GLY A 24 16.03 -30.10 20.71
C GLY A 24 14.56 -29.66 20.77
N SER A 25 13.89 -29.42 19.63
CA SER A 25 12.46 -29.11 19.62
C SER A 25 11.61 -30.38 19.46
N MET A 26 10.63 -30.60 20.35
CA MET A 26 9.69 -31.73 20.23
C MET A 26 8.88 -31.60 18.94
N ASP A 27 9.08 -32.55 18.02
CA ASP A 27 8.28 -32.69 16.80
C ASP A 27 6.88 -33.21 17.14
N ALA A 28 5.92 -32.30 17.21
CA ALA A 28 4.53 -32.64 17.45
C ALA A 28 3.85 -33.29 16.23
N ALA A 29 4.51 -33.38 15.06
CA ALA A 29 3.99 -34.17 13.93
C ALA A 29 3.76 -35.64 14.32
N ASN A 30 4.65 -36.22 15.14
CA ASN A 30 4.53 -37.62 15.56
C ASN A 30 3.34 -37.86 16.49
N ILE A 31 2.85 -36.81 17.15
CA ILE A 31 1.64 -36.84 17.97
C ILE A 31 0.38 -36.65 17.11
N LEU A 32 0.44 -35.78 16.09
CA LEU A 32 -0.69 -35.46 15.21
C LEU A 32 -0.99 -36.57 14.19
N LYS A 33 0.04 -37.22 13.64
CA LYS A 33 -0.09 -38.24 12.57
C LYS A 33 -1.06 -39.39 12.95
N PRO A 34 -0.98 -40.01 14.14
CA PRO A 34 -1.92 -41.07 14.51
C PRO A 34 -3.37 -40.58 14.61
N ALA A 35 -3.59 -39.37 15.15
CA ALA A 35 -4.94 -38.80 15.31
C ALA A 35 -5.56 -38.43 13.94
N LEU A 36 -4.77 -37.85 13.03
CA LEU A 36 -5.17 -37.58 11.64
C LEU A 36 -5.45 -38.87 10.87
N ALA A 37 -4.64 -39.91 11.07
CA ALA A 37 -4.84 -41.19 10.39
C ALA A 37 -6.09 -41.95 10.84
N ARG A 38 -6.46 -41.83 12.13
CA ARG A 38 -7.68 -42.43 12.67
C ARG A 38 -8.95 -41.59 12.43
N GLY A 39 -8.82 -40.40 11.84
CA GLY A 39 -9.93 -39.46 11.66
C GLY A 39 -10.49 -38.92 12.99
N GLU A 40 -9.70 -38.96 14.06
CA GLU A 40 -10.07 -38.44 15.38
C GLU A 40 -9.92 -36.92 15.46
N LEU A 41 -9.13 -36.35 14.55
CA LEU A 41 -8.79 -34.94 14.49
C LEU A 41 -9.14 -34.37 13.12
N HIS A 42 -9.99 -33.33 13.09
CA HIS A 42 -10.26 -32.53 11.91
C HIS A 42 -9.47 -31.22 12.03
N THR A 43 -8.62 -30.93 11.04
CA THR A 43 -7.69 -29.79 11.11
C THR A 43 -7.68 -29.01 9.80
N ILE A 44 -7.60 -27.68 9.92
CA ILE A 44 -7.23 -26.75 8.85
C ILE A 44 -5.87 -26.17 9.24
N GLY A 45 -4.85 -26.37 8.41
CA GLY A 45 -3.52 -25.79 8.60
C GLY A 45 -3.27 -24.67 7.61
N ALA A 46 -2.68 -23.56 8.07
CA ALA A 46 -2.18 -22.49 7.21
C ALA A 46 -0.64 -22.50 7.19
N THR A 47 -0.04 -22.34 6.01
CA THR A 47 1.42 -22.30 5.83
C THR A 47 1.76 -21.67 4.48
N THR A 48 2.99 -21.20 4.30
CA THR A 48 3.45 -20.74 2.98
C THR A 48 3.71 -21.93 2.04
N LEU A 49 3.62 -21.70 0.72
CA LEU A 49 3.95 -22.72 -0.29
C LEU A 49 5.38 -23.27 -0.12
N LYS A 50 6.33 -22.40 0.26
CA LYS A 50 7.72 -22.79 0.49
C LYS A 50 7.85 -23.80 1.63
N GLU A 51 7.19 -23.54 2.75
CA GLU A 51 7.20 -24.45 3.90
C GLU A 51 6.40 -25.73 3.64
N TYR A 52 5.28 -25.64 2.92
CA TYR A 52 4.51 -26.80 2.50
C TYR A 52 5.39 -27.77 1.69
N ARG A 53 6.12 -27.28 0.69
CA ARG A 53 7.07 -28.10 -0.09
C ARG A 53 8.18 -28.69 0.77
N LYS A 54 8.69 -27.92 1.73
CA LYS A 54 9.79 -28.35 2.59
C LYS A 54 9.39 -29.44 3.59
N TYR A 55 8.20 -29.34 4.19
CA TYR A 55 7.80 -30.15 5.35
C TYR A 55 6.65 -31.12 5.08
N PHE A 56 5.71 -30.79 4.18
CA PHE A 56 4.53 -31.63 3.90
C PHE A 56 4.70 -32.50 2.66
N GLU A 57 5.20 -31.95 1.55
CA GLU A 57 5.38 -32.75 0.31
C GLU A 57 6.43 -33.86 0.46
N LYS A 58 7.42 -33.67 1.35
CA LYS A 58 8.43 -34.69 1.64
C LYS A 58 7.92 -35.80 2.56
N ASP A 59 6.81 -35.58 3.28
CA ASP A 59 6.23 -36.54 4.21
C ASP A 59 4.98 -37.21 3.61
N THR A 60 5.16 -38.45 3.14
CA THR A 60 4.09 -39.24 2.52
C THR A 60 2.87 -39.46 3.42
N ALA A 61 3.02 -39.45 4.75
CA ALA A 61 1.91 -39.62 5.66
C ALA A 61 1.07 -38.33 5.75
N LEU A 62 1.71 -37.16 5.81
CA LEU A 62 1.02 -35.87 5.85
C LEU A 62 0.39 -35.51 4.49
N GLN A 63 1.11 -35.76 3.39
CA GLN A 63 0.62 -35.51 2.03
C GLN A 63 -0.68 -36.28 1.72
N ARG A 64 -0.88 -37.47 2.31
CA ARG A 64 -2.11 -38.27 2.16
C ARG A 64 -3.25 -37.86 3.09
N ARG A 65 -3.02 -36.91 4.00
CA ARG A 65 -3.97 -36.49 5.04
C ARG A 65 -4.40 -35.04 4.90
N PHE A 66 -3.56 -34.20 4.30
CA PHE A 66 -3.90 -32.83 3.95
C PHE A 66 -4.21 -32.70 2.46
N GLN A 67 -5.30 -32.00 2.15
CA GLN A 67 -5.59 -31.53 0.80
C GLN A 67 -5.04 -30.10 0.67
N PRO A 68 -4.09 -29.84 -0.24
CA PRO A 68 -3.65 -28.47 -0.50
C PRO A 68 -4.78 -27.66 -1.13
N ILE A 69 -4.99 -26.46 -0.58
CA ILE A 69 -5.90 -25.42 -1.11
C ILE A 69 -5.04 -24.17 -1.27
N SER A 70 -4.85 -23.70 -2.51
CA SER A 70 -4.14 -22.44 -2.76
C SER A 70 -5.03 -21.27 -2.40
N VAL A 71 -4.48 -20.29 -1.70
CA VAL A 71 -5.12 -19.00 -1.43
C VAL A 71 -4.17 -17.95 -1.97
N ASP A 72 -4.51 -17.40 -3.13
CA ASP A 72 -3.68 -16.43 -3.82
C ASP A 72 -3.97 -15.01 -3.30
N GLU A 73 -3.03 -14.10 -3.53
CA GLU A 73 -3.21 -12.67 -3.23
C GLU A 73 -4.37 -12.10 -4.05
N PRO A 74 -5.32 -11.36 -3.46
CA PRO A 74 -6.40 -10.74 -4.20
C PRO A 74 -5.87 -9.66 -5.14
N THR A 75 -6.51 -9.53 -6.30
CA THR A 75 -6.29 -8.39 -7.20
C THR A 75 -6.64 -7.07 -6.50
N VAL A 76 -6.13 -5.95 -7.01
CA VAL A 76 -6.46 -4.60 -6.49
C VAL A 76 -7.98 -4.38 -6.39
N ASN A 77 -8.75 -4.84 -7.38
CA ASN A 77 -10.21 -4.69 -7.36
C ASN A 77 -10.86 -5.56 -6.27
N GLU A 78 -10.42 -6.82 -6.10
CA GLU A 78 -10.90 -7.69 -5.03
C GLU A 78 -10.53 -7.14 -3.64
N ALA A 79 -9.32 -6.61 -3.49
CA ALA A 79 -8.89 -5.94 -2.26
C ALA A 79 -9.77 -4.73 -1.94
N ILE A 80 -10.15 -3.91 -2.94
CA ILE A 80 -11.12 -2.80 -2.74
C ILE A 80 -12.47 -3.34 -2.25
N HIS A 81 -12.96 -4.46 -2.79
CA HIS A 81 -14.21 -5.08 -2.31
C HIS A 81 -14.09 -5.59 -0.86
N ILE A 82 -12.96 -6.20 -0.50
CA ILE A 82 -12.67 -6.63 0.87
C ILE A 82 -12.65 -5.41 1.81
N LEU A 83 -11.94 -4.35 1.44
CA LEU A 83 -11.87 -3.10 2.20
C LEU A 83 -13.24 -2.45 2.39
N ARG A 84 -14.10 -2.44 1.35
CA ARG A 84 -15.48 -1.96 1.46
C ARG A 84 -16.31 -2.80 2.43
N GLY A 85 -16.11 -4.12 2.46
CA GLY A 85 -16.74 -5.01 3.45
C GLY A 85 -16.24 -4.79 4.88
N LEU A 86 -14.99 -4.35 5.04
CA LEU A 86 -14.39 -4.04 6.35
C LEU A 86 -14.63 -2.59 6.81
N LYS A 87 -15.05 -1.70 5.90
CA LYS A 87 -15.20 -0.27 6.14
C LYS A 87 -15.99 0.04 7.41
N GLU A 88 -17.20 -0.51 7.55
CA GLU A 88 -18.09 -0.22 8.68
C GLU A 88 -17.45 -0.59 10.03
N ARG A 89 -16.74 -1.73 10.06
CA ARG A 89 -16.04 -2.20 11.26
C ARG A 89 -14.83 -1.32 11.61
N LEU A 90 -14.06 -0.88 10.61
CA LEU A 90 -12.92 0.02 10.81
C LEU A 90 -13.37 1.42 11.27
N GLU A 91 -14.43 1.96 10.66
CA GLU A 91 -15.05 3.22 11.08
C GLU A 91 -15.52 3.16 12.54
N THR A 92 -16.17 2.06 12.93
CA THR A 92 -16.65 1.85 14.30
C THR A 92 -15.50 1.71 15.29
N HIS A 93 -14.46 0.96 14.93
CA HIS A 93 -13.30 0.72 15.78
C HIS A 93 -12.56 2.03 16.12
N HIS A 94 -12.32 2.87 15.11
CA HIS A 94 -11.60 4.14 15.29
C HIS A 94 -12.50 5.33 15.60
N ASN A 95 -13.83 5.14 15.50
CA ASN A 95 -14.82 6.18 15.71
C ASN A 95 -14.61 7.37 14.75
N ILE A 96 -14.39 7.05 13.46
CA ILE A 96 -14.07 7.96 12.34
C ILE A 96 -14.86 7.58 11.08
N THR A 97 -14.80 8.42 10.04
CA THR A 97 -15.37 8.13 8.72
C THR A 97 -14.28 7.88 7.69
N ILE A 98 -14.49 6.95 6.77
CA ILE A 98 -13.53 6.58 5.71
C ILE A 98 -14.20 6.81 4.35
N ASN A 99 -13.59 7.63 3.49
CA ASN A 99 -14.10 7.85 2.14
C ASN A 99 -13.81 6.65 1.23
N ASP A 100 -14.68 6.38 0.25
CA ASP A 100 -14.43 5.29 -0.71
C ASP A 100 -13.13 5.53 -1.51
N SER A 101 -12.81 6.80 -1.79
CA SER A 101 -11.54 7.20 -2.41
C SER A 101 -10.32 6.77 -1.59
N ALA A 102 -10.40 6.78 -0.25
CA ALA A 102 -9.33 6.29 0.61
C ALA A 102 -9.13 4.78 0.46
N LEU A 103 -10.20 4.00 0.36
CA LEU A 103 -10.12 2.55 0.15
C LEU A 103 -9.46 2.23 -1.19
N VAL A 104 -9.85 2.95 -2.24
CA VAL A 104 -9.24 2.82 -3.58
C VAL A 104 -7.77 3.22 -3.55
N ALA A 105 -7.43 4.32 -2.88
CA ALA A 105 -6.05 4.78 -2.73
C ALA A 105 -5.20 3.77 -1.93
N ALA A 106 -5.72 3.22 -0.83
CA ALA A 106 -5.02 2.25 0.00
C ALA A 106 -4.67 0.99 -0.79
N ALA A 107 -5.61 0.44 -1.55
CA ALA A 107 -5.34 -0.72 -2.40
C ALA A 107 -4.32 -0.39 -3.52
N LYS A 108 -4.51 0.70 -4.26
CA LYS A 108 -3.65 1.06 -5.41
C LYS A 108 -2.24 1.47 -4.99
N LEU A 109 -2.12 2.31 -3.96
CA LEU A 109 -0.82 2.82 -3.52
C LEU A 109 -0.01 1.73 -2.80
N SER A 110 -0.66 0.88 -2.01
CA SER A 110 0.05 -0.24 -1.37
C SER A 110 0.51 -1.29 -2.39
N ASP A 111 -0.30 -1.60 -3.40
CA ASP A 111 0.10 -2.48 -4.50
C ASP A 111 1.32 -1.93 -5.25
N ARG A 112 1.30 -0.63 -5.53
CA ARG A 112 2.34 0.03 -6.32
C ARG A 112 3.66 0.24 -5.57
N TYR A 113 3.60 0.62 -4.29
CA TYR A 113 4.75 1.12 -3.56
C TYR A 113 5.23 0.22 -2.41
N ILE A 114 4.42 -0.75 -1.98
CA ILE A 114 4.74 -1.68 -0.89
C ILE A 114 4.80 -3.11 -1.46
N GLY A 115 5.97 -3.47 -2.03
CA GLY A 115 6.17 -4.72 -2.76
C GLY A 115 6.63 -5.91 -1.93
N ASP A 116 6.98 -5.71 -0.66
CA ASP A 116 7.42 -6.75 0.29
C ASP A 116 6.28 -7.31 1.15
N ARG A 117 5.07 -6.79 0.97
CA ARG A 117 3.83 -7.23 1.64
C ARG A 117 2.74 -7.53 0.63
N PHE A 118 1.75 -8.29 1.06
CA PHE A 118 0.65 -8.77 0.20
C PHE A 118 -0.66 -8.05 0.53
N LEU A 119 -1.50 -7.84 -0.49
CA LEU A 119 -2.91 -7.50 -0.33
C LEU A 119 -3.66 -8.67 0.32
N PRO A 120 -4.78 -8.42 1.02
CA PRO A 120 -5.34 -7.10 1.36
C PRO A 120 -4.69 -6.48 2.61
N ASP A 121 -3.83 -7.22 3.33
CA ASP A 121 -3.25 -6.88 4.63
C ASP A 121 -2.56 -5.50 4.64
N LYS A 122 -1.64 -5.26 3.70
CA LYS A 122 -0.95 -3.96 3.58
C LYS A 122 -1.90 -2.77 3.35
N ALA A 123 -3.05 -2.99 2.70
CA ALA A 123 -4.02 -1.93 2.47
C ALA A 123 -4.91 -1.69 3.70
N ILE A 124 -5.22 -2.76 4.45
CA ILE A 124 -5.94 -2.66 5.73
C ILE A 124 -5.10 -1.87 6.72
N ASP A 125 -3.80 -2.15 6.84
CA ASP A 125 -2.91 -1.43 7.74
C ASP A 125 -2.81 0.06 7.41
N LEU A 126 -2.74 0.43 6.12
CA LEU A 126 -2.74 1.85 5.72
C LEU A 126 -4.01 2.57 6.16
N ILE A 127 -5.17 1.91 6.04
CA ILE A 127 -6.44 2.47 6.50
C ILE A 127 -6.46 2.57 8.02
N ASP A 128 -5.96 1.55 8.72
CA ASP A 128 -5.92 1.50 10.18
C ASP A 128 -5.05 2.63 10.75
N GLU A 129 -3.83 2.81 10.22
CA GLU A 129 -2.91 3.86 10.64
C GLU A 129 -3.46 5.26 10.30
N ALA A 130 -4.01 5.45 9.10
CA ALA A 130 -4.63 6.72 8.73
C ALA A 130 -5.85 7.06 9.61
N SER A 131 -6.61 6.04 10.02
CA SER A 131 -7.76 6.19 10.93
C SER A 131 -7.30 6.57 12.35
N ALA A 132 -6.25 5.93 12.85
CA ALA A 132 -5.65 6.25 14.13
C ALA A 132 -5.06 7.67 14.14
N GLU A 133 -4.35 8.08 13.09
CA GLU A 133 -3.79 9.43 12.96
C GLU A 133 -4.89 10.49 12.94
N LEU A 134 -5.97 10.26 12.19
CA LEU A 134 -7.12 11.18 12.17
C LEU A 134 -7.77 11.30 13.55
N LYS A 135 -7.96 10.17 14.24
CA LYS A 135 -8.54 10.15 15.59
C LYS A 135 -7.70 10.96 16.58
N MET A 136 -6.38 10.81 16.52
CA MET A 136 -5.46 11.61 17.34
C MET A 136 -5.53 13.11 17.01
N GLN A 137 -5.64 13.48 15.74
CA GLN A 137 -5.76 14.88 15.32
C GLN A 137 -7.04 15.53 15.84
N ILE A 138 -8.16 14.81 15.85
CA ILE A 138 -9.47 15.30 16.34
C ILE A 138 -9.48 15.50 17.86
N GLU A 139 -8.75 14.67 18.59
CA GLU A 139 -8.65 14.80 20.05
C GLU A 139 -7.63 15.86 20.48
N SER A 140 -6.69 16.19 19.60
CA SER A 140 -5.62 17.16 19.84
C SER A 140 -6.02 18.60 19.52
N GLU A 141 -5.36 19.55 20.17
CA GLU A 141 -5.52 20.97 19.84
C GLU A 141 -4.97 21.27 18.43
N PRO A 142 -5.72 21.96 17.55
CA PRO A 142 -5.25 22.32 16.22
C PRO A 142 -4.01 23.21 16.26
N LEU A 143 -3.09 23.00 15.31
CA LEU A 143 -1.84 23.76 15.25
C LEU A 143 -2.07 25.28 15.25
N VAL A 144 -3.07 25.74 14.49
CA VAL A 144 -3.43 27.17 14.39
C VAL A 144 -3.80 27.75 15.76
N LEU A 145 -4.56 27.02 16.57
CA LEU A 145 -4.94 27.45 17.92
C LEU A 145 -3.73 27.45 18.86
N SER A 146 -2.89 26.42 18.79
CA SER A 146 -1.68 26.32 19.61
C SER A 146 -0.69 27.47 19.34
N THR A 147 -0.56 27.88 18.07
CA THR A 147 0.30 29.01 17.66
C THR A 147 -0.21 30.32 18.25
N VAL A 148 -1.52 30.59 18.14
CA VAL A 148 -2.13 31.80 18.72
C VAL A 148 -1.97 31.81 20.25
N LYS A 149 -2.15 30.67 20.92
CA LYS A 149 -1.93 30.56 22.37
C LYS A 149 -0.48 30.88 22.76
N ARG A 150 0.50 30.37 22.00
CA ARG A 150 1.92 30.68 22.22
C ARG A 150 2.24 32.17 22.03
N GLU A 151 1.71 32.81 20.99
CA GLU A 151 1.89 34.25 20.75
C GLU A 151 1.34 35.08 21.92
N ILE A 152 0.13 34.74 22.41
CA ILE A 152 -0.46 35.36 23.60
C ILE A 152 0.45 35.18 24.81
N THR A 153 1.01 34.00 25.04
CA THR A 153 1.94 33.76 26.15
C THR A 153 3.19 34.63 26.02
N THR A 154 3.81 34.69 24.84
CA THR A 154 5.01 35.50 24.60
C THR A 154 4.75 36.98 24.87
N LEU A 155 3.64 37.53 24.37
CA LEU A 155 3.26 38.93 24.60
C LEU A 155 2.96 39.23 26.06
N ASN A 156 2.34 38.29 26.79
CA ASN A 156 2.13 38.45 28.22
C ASN A 156 3.45 38.49 29.00
N VAL A 157 4.43 37.65 28.65
CA VAL A 157 5.77 37.69 29.26
C VAL A 157 6.47 39.01 28.97
N GLU A 158 6.42 39.48 27.71
CA GLU A 158 6.97 40.79 27.33
C GLU A 158 6.30 41.93 28.11
N LYS A 159 4.97 41.91 28.21
CA LYS A 159 4.19 42.89 28.99
C LYS A 159 4.64 42.92 30.45
N GLN A 160 4.79 41.76 31.10
CA GLN A 160 5.21 41.69 32.50
C GLN A 160 6.64 42.22 32.68
N ALA A 161 7.57 41.87 31.80
CA ALA A 161 8.94 42.37 31.85
C ALA A 161 8.98 43.91 31.71
N LEU A 162 8.21 44.47 30.79
CA LEU A 162 8.14 45.93 30.57
C LEU A 162 7.53 46.69 31.76
N ILE A 163 6.55 46.08 32.44
CA ILE A 163 5.94 46.62 33.68
C ILE A 163 6.98 46.62 34.82
N MET A 164 7.76 45.55 34.96
CA MET A 164 8.79 45.42 36.01
C MET A 164 9.96 46.41 35.85
N GLU A 165 10.29 46.82 34.62
CA GLU A 165 11.36 47.80 34.37
C GLU A 165 11.02 49.25 34.77
N ASP A 166 9.75 49.57 35.04
CA ASP A 166 9.22 50.87 35.53
C ASP A 166 9.81 52.13 34.83
N LYS A 167 9.95 52.07 33.50
CA LYS A 167 10.40 53.21 32.67
C LYS A 167 9.21 53.88 31.98
N LYS A 168 9.13 55.22 32.03
CA LYS A 168 8.12 56.02 31.28
C LYS A 168 8.06 55.70 29.77
N LYS A 169 9.18 55.29 29.16
CA LYS A 169 9.25 54.93 27.73
C LYS A 169 8.49 53.63 27.41
N ASN A 170 8.31 52.74 28.37
CA ASN A 170 7.68 51.43 28.18
C ASN A 170 6.16 51.51 28.05
N SER A 171 5.54 52.59 28.56
CA SER A 171 4.07 52.76 28.57
C SER A 171 3.44 52.66 27.16
N LYS A 172 4.08 53.20 26.12
CA LYS A 172 3.57 53.09 24.74
C LYS A 172 3.55 51.65 24.23
N ARG A 173 4.65 50.90 24.47
CA ARG A 173 4.75 49.49 24.05
C ARG A 173 3.77 48.60 24.83
N VAL A 174 3.55 48.87 26.12
CA VAL A 174 2.55 48.16 26.92
C VAL A 174 1.15 48.35 26.34
N GLU A 175 0.78 49.57 25.93
CA GLU A 175 -0.53 49.84 25.31
C GLU A 175 -0.68 49.15 23.93
N GLU A 176 0.40 49.10 23.13
CA GLU A 176 0.44 48.34 21.87
C GLU A 176 0.24 46.84 22.11
N ILE A 177 0.96 46.27 23.07
CA ILE A 177 0.83 44.85 23.45
C ILE A 177 -0.59 44.55 23.95
N GLU A 178 -1.22 45.46 24.69
CA GLU A 178 -2.62 45.28 25.12
C GLU A 178 -3.60 45.20 23.95
N LYS A 179 -3.40 46.02 22.91
CA LYS A 179 -4.19 45.95 21.67
C LYS A 179 -3.92 44.66 20.90
N GLU A 180 -2.66 44.24 20.78
CA GLU A 180 -2.28 42.96 20.15
C GLU A 180 -2.89 41.77 20.90
N LEU A 181 -2.81 41.76 22.22
CA LEU A 181 -3.42 40.74 23.08
C LEU A 181 -4.95 40.71 22.94
N ALA A 182 -5.62 41.86 22.85
CA ALA A 182 -7.07 41.89 22.64
C ALA A 182 -7.46 41.20 21.32
N ASN A 183 -6.78 41.56 20.22
CA ASN A 183 -7.01 40.95 18.90
C ASN A 183 -6.73 39.45 18.90
N LEU A 184 -5.62 39.01 19.51
CA LEU A 184 -5.26 37.60 19.58
C LEU A 184 -6.21 36.79 20.46
N ASN A 185 -6.70 37.35 21.56
CA ASN A 185 -7.70 36.69 22.41
C ASN A 185 -9.05 36.53 21.71
N GLU A 186 -9.46 37.52 20.92
CA GLU A 186 -10.66 37.40 20.08
C GLU A 186 -10.51 36.30 19.03
N LYS A 187 -9.36 36.29 18.31
CA LYS A 187 -9.02 35.23 17.35
C LYS A 187 -8.99 33.85 18.01
N LYS A 188 -8.36 33.73 19.18
CA LYS A 188 -8.31 32.50 19.98
C LYS A 188 -9.72 32.01 20.30
N ARG A 189 -10.60 32.88 20.80
CA ARG A 189 -11.98 32.54 21.16
C ARG A 189 -12.78 32.06 19.94
N GLY A 190 -12.59 32.70 18.79
CA GLY A 190 -13.18 32.28 17.52
C GLY A 190 -12.74 30.85 17.14
N LEU A 191 -11.44 30.59 17.16
CA LEU A 191 -10.86 29.27 16.86
C LEU A 191 -11.28 28.19 17.87
N GLU A 192 -11.36 28.50 19.17
CA GLU A 192 -11.84 27.57 20.19
C GLU A 192 -13.30 27.20 19.98
N THR A 193 -14.15 28.20 19.67
CA THR A 193 -15.58 27.97 19.40
C THR A 193 -15.76 27.14 18.13
N GLN A 194 -15.01 27.46 17.08
CA GLN A 194 -15.02 26.71 15.83
C GLN A 194 -14.60 25.25 16.06
N PHE A 195 -13.48 25.03 16.73
CA PHE A 195 -12.96 23.68 17.03
C PHE A 195 -13.96 22.85 17.83
N GLU A 196 -14.58 23.43 18.86
CA GLU A 196 -15.57 22.73 19.68
C GLU A 196 -16.82 22.35 18.87
N ASN A 197 -17.32 23.25 18.03
CA ASN A 197 -18.46 22.99 17.15
C ASN A 197 -18.17 21.88 16.12
N GLU A 198 -16.97 21.89 15.53
CA GLU A 198 -16.51 20.85 14.61
C GLU A 198 -16.41 19.51 15.35
N LYS A 199 -15.74 19.49 16.51
CA LYS A 199 -15.57 18.28 17.32
C LYS A 199 -16.90 17.69 17.79
N GLU A 200 -17.85 18.52 18.21
CA GLU A 200 -19.20 18.08 18.59
C GLU A 200 -19.93 17.43 17.41
N THR A 201 -19.90 18.07 16.24
CA THR A 201 -20.55 17.57 15.02
C THR A 201 -19.94 16.23 14.56
N PHE A 202 -18.62 16.10 14.67
CA PHE A 202 -17.91 14.84 14.41
C PHE A 202 -18.31 13.74 15.41
N ASN A 203 -18.23 14.00 16.71
CA ASN A 203 -18.56 13.03 17.76
C ASN A 203 -20.01 12.58 17.69
N ALA A 204 -20.95 13.49 17.38
CA ALA A 204 -22.35 13.16 17.17
C ALA A 204 -22.50 12.13 16.04
N THR A 205 -21.84 12.36 14.90
CA THR A 205 -21.88 11.45 13.75
C THR A 205 -21.34 10.06 14.08
N SER A 206 -20.20 9.99 14.77
CA SER A 206 -19.66 8.69 15.20
C SER A 206 -20.57 7.96 16.18
N SER A 207 -21.12 8.67 17.18
CA SER A 207 -22.02 8.04 18.17
C SER A 207 -23.27 7.43 17.51
N LEU A 208 -23.79 8.08 16.46
CA LEU A 208 -24.91 7.58 15.67
C LEU A 208 -24.52 6.32 14.90
N LYS A 209 -23.33 6.29 14.27
CA LYS A 209 -22.81 5.10 13.56
C LYS A 209 -22.65 3.90 14.50
N THR A 210 -22.02 4.10 15.67
CA THR A 210 -21.86 3.04 16.68
C THR A 210 -23.21 2.47 17.10
N LYS A 211 -24.22 3.35 17.30
CA LYS A 211 -25.57 2.92 17.67
C LYS A 211 -26.27 2.14 16.55
N ILE A 212 -26.08 2.53 15.28
CA ILE A 212 -26.59 1.76 14.14
C ILE A 212 -25.99 0.35 14.13
N GLU A 213 -24.69 0.22 14.40
CA GLU A 213 -24.01 -1.08 14.41
C GLU A 213 -24.51 -2.00 15.53
N GLU A 214 -24.73 -1.46 16.73
CA GLU A 214 -25.38 -2.18 17.82
C GLU A 214 -26.78 -2.66 17.43
N LEU A 215 -27.56 -1.80 16.75
CA LEU A 215 -28.89 -2.13 16.27
C LEU A 215 -28.87 -3.20 15.18
N LYS A 216 -27.95 -3.13 14.21
CA LYS A 216 -27.77 -4.17 13.18
C LYS A 216 -27.48 -5.53 13.82
N ASN A 217 -26.58 -5.57 14.81
CA ASN A 217 -26.28 -6.80 15.55
C ASN A 217 -27.49 -7.33 16.32
N LYS A 218 -28.26 -6.45 16.99
CA LYS A 218 -29.51 -6.81 17.66
C LYS A 218 -30.55 -7.37 16.70
N ALA A 219 -30.71 -6.76 15.52
CA ALA A 219 -31.62 -7.23 14.48
C ALA A 219 -31.22 -8.63 13.97
N GLN A 220 -29.92 -8.89 13.77
CA GLN A 220 -29.43 -10.22 13.39
C GLN A 220 -29.70 -11.28 14.47
N ILE A 221 -29.51 -10.95 15.74
CA ILE A 221 -29.82 -11.86 16.87
C ILE A 221 -31.33 -12.13 16.90
N ALA A 222 -32.17 -11.09 16.81
CA ALA A 222 -33.62 -11.23 16.78
C ALA A 222 -34.09 -12.12 15.62
N LYS A 223 -33.51 -11.97 14.42
CA LYS A 223 -33.78 -12.87 13.28
C LYS A 223 -33.42 -14.32 13.57
N ARG A 224 -32.26 -14.58 14.19
CA ARG A 224 -31.83 -15.93 14.58
C ARG A 224 -32.77 -16.56 15.62
N GLU A 225 -33.31 -15.75 16.51
CA GLU A 225 -34.29 -16.15 17.52
C GLU A 225 -35.75 -16.19 17.01
N SER A 226 -35.97 -15.99 15.71
CA SER A 226 -37.30 -15.93 15.08
C SER A 226 -38.21 -14.79 15.60
N LYS A 227 -37.63 -13.75 16.21
CA LYS A 227 -38.31 -12.51 16.63
C LYS A 227 -38.36 -11.51 15.48
N PHE A 228 -39.15 -11.83 14.46
CA PHE A 228 -39.18 -11.06 13.21
C PHE A 228 -39.78 -9.65 13.36
N GLU A 229 -40.74 -9.46 14.27
CA GLU A 229 -41.35 -8.14 14.54
C GLU A 229 -40.31 -7.16 15.13
N ASP A 230 -39.54 -7.62 16.12
CA ASP A 230 -38.46 -6.83 16.73
C ASP A 230 -37.38 -6.47 15.70
N ALA A 231 -36.97 -7.44 14.88
CA ALA A 231 -36.01 -7.20 13.80
C ALA A 231 -36.53 -6.17 12.77
N ALA A 232 -37.79 -6.27 12.37
CA ALA A 232 -38.40 -5.33 11.43
C ALA A 232 -38.51 -3.92 12.00
N LYS A 233 -38.86 -3.77 13.28
CA LYS A 233 -38.90 -2.47 13.96
C LYS A 233 -37.53 -1.79 13.95
N ILE A 234 -36.46 -2.56 14.17
CA ILE A 234 -35.09 -2.04 14.15
C ILE A 234 -34.68 -1.66 12.72
N GLU A 235 -34.86 -2.55 11.75
CA GLU A 235 -34.37 -2.37 10.37
C GLU A 235 -35.13 -1.30 9.58
N TYR A 236 -36.44 -1.17 9.81
CA TYR A 236 -37.30 -0.25 9.04
C TYR A 236 -37.76 0.97 9.84
N GLY A 237 -37.44 1.04 11.15
CA GLY A 237 -37.77 2.16 12.02
C GLY A 237 -36.52 2.83 12.57
N GLU A 238 -35.88 2.20 13.55
CA GLU A 238 -34.81 2.82 14.33
C GLU A 238 -33.54 3.13 13.51
N ILE A 239 -33.09 2.21 12.66
CA ILE A 239 -31.90 2.42 11.81
C ILE A 239 -32.11 3.59 10.82
N PRO A 240 -33.19 3.63 10.01
CA PRO A 240 -33.46 4.74 9.10
C PRO A 240 -33.54 6.11 9.79
N GLU A 241 -34.09 6.18 11.01
CA GLU A 241 -34.11 7.41 11.80
C GLU A 241 -32.71 7.92 12.14
N LEU A 242 -31.79 7.02 12.51
CA LEU A 242 -30.40 7.36 12.81
C LEU A 242 -29.63 7.73 11.54
N GLU A 243 -29.86 7.03 10.43
CA GLU A 243 -29.25 7.36 9.12
C GLU A 243 -29.66 8.76 8.65
N ASN A 244 -30.91 9.16 8.87
CA ASN A 244 -31.37 10.52 8.57
C ASN A 244 -30.66 11.57 9.42
N LYS A 245 -30.40 11.29 10.71
CA LYS A 245 -29.61 12.18 11.58
C LYS A 245 -28.15 12.28 11.13
N ILE A 246 -27.56 11.19 10.68
CA ILE A 246 -26.20 11.19 10.10
C ILE A 246 -26.16 12.11 8.88
N LYS A 247 -27.12 11.98 7.95
CA LYS A 247 -27.21 12.86 6.77
C LYS A 247 -27.36 14.34 7.14
N GLN A 248 -28.11 14.67 8.19
CA GLN A 248 -28.22 16.03 8.69
C GLN A 248 -26.88 16.56 9.23
N ASN A 249 -26.14 15.74 9.99
CA ASN A 249 -24.81 16.11 10.46
C ASN A 249 -23.80 16.24 9.32
N GLU A 250 -23.86 15.39 8.30
CA GLU A 250 -23.03 15.49 7.10
C GLU A 250 -23.29 16.80 6.34
N GLN A 251 -24.56 17.21 6.20
CA GLN A 251 -24.91 18.50 5.59
C GLN A 251 -24.39 19.68 6.40
N LYS A 252 -24.55 19.62 7.74
CA LYS A 252 -24.00 20.63 8.65
C LYS A 252 -22.47 20.73 8.51
N TRP A 253 -21.79 19.59 8.40
CA TRP A 253 -20.34 19.57 8.18
C TRP A 253 -19.95 20.17 6.82
N GLN A 254 -20.66 19.84 5.75
CA GLN A 254 -20.39 20.42 4.43
C GLN A 254 -20.50 21.94 4.43
N GLN A 255 -21.45 22.51 5.18
CA GLN A 255 -21.56 23.95 5.37
C GLN A 255 -20.35 24.52 6.11
N MET A 256 -19.94 23.91 7.23
CA MET A 256 -18.73 24.30 7.96
C MET A 256 -17.47 24.24 7.07
N GLN A 257 -17.38 23.22 6.21
CA GLN A 257 -16.25 23.03 5.31
C GLN A 257 -16.13 24.14 4.24
N GLN A 258 -17.26 24.73 3.82
CA GLN A 258 -17.25 25.90 2.92
C GLN A 258 -16.75 27.17 3.62
N GLU A 259 -16.98 27.29 4.92
CA GLU A 259 -16.47 28.38 5.75
C GLU A 259 -15.00 28.17 6.19
N GLY A 260 -14.49 26.94 5.99
CA GLY A 260 -13.12 26.50 6.27
C GLY A 260 -13.01 25.85 7.64
N THR A 261 -12.67 24.56 7.70
CA THR A 261 -12.56 23.80 8.96
C THR A 261 -11.14 23.73 9.53
N LEU A 262 -11.03 23.56 10.85
CA LEU A 262 -9.77 23.25 11.53
C LEU A 262 -9.47 21.75 11.53
N LEU A 263 -10.51 20.93 11.49
CA LEU A 263 -10.43 19.47 11.50
C LEU A 263 -10.75 18.85 10.14
N ARG A 264 -10.18 17.67 9.91
CA ARG A 264 -10.66 16.71 8.92
C ARG A 264 -11.72 15.83 9.57
N ASN A 265 -12.78 15.48 8.85
CA ASN A 265 -13.85 14.58 9.33
C ASN A 265 -13.73 13.14 8.83
N SER A 266 -12.85 12.90 7.86
CA SER A 266 -12.75 11.59 7.21
C SER A 266 -11.33 11.28 6.75
N VAL A 267 -11.00 9.99 6.71
CA VAL A 267 -9.84 9.47 6.00
C VAL A 267 -10.12 9.55 4.51
N ASP A 268 -9.28 10.29 3.79
CA ASP A 268 -9.33 10.47 2.35
C ASP A 268 -8.07 9.92 1.66
N GLU A 269 -7.97 10.11 0.35
CA GLU A 269 -6.81 9.69 -0.44
C GLU A 269 -5.50 10.37 0.00
N GLU A 270 -5.56 11.63 0.46
CA GLU A 270 -4.38 12.37 0.92
C GLU A 270 -3.86 11.82 2.25
N SER A 271 -4.76 11.45 3.17
CA SER A 271 -4.40 10.75 4.41
C SER A 271 -3.63 9.46 4.12
N ILE A 272 -4.10 8.65 3.16
CA ILE A 272 -3.43 7.41 2.77
C ILE A 272 -2.07 7.69 2.12
N ALA A 273 -2.00 8.62 1.18
CA ALA A 273 -0.74 8.99 0.54
C ALA A 273 0.29 9.51 1.56
N THR A 274 -0.17 10.19 2.63
CA THR A 274 0.69 10.64 3.72
C THR A 274 1.30 9.47 4.50
N ILE A 275 0.52 8.43 4.83
CA ILE A 275 1.04 7.22 5.48
C ILE A 275 2.04 6.50 4.56
N VAL A 276 1.67 6.28 3.29
CA VAL A 276 2.57 5.64 2.32
C VAL A 276 3.87 6.44 2.17
N SER A 277 3.80 7.77 2.21
CA SER A 277 4.96 8.65 2.18
C SER A 277 5.89 8.43 3.37
N LYS A 278 5.33 8.29 4.58
CA LYS A 278 6.11 7.99 5.79
C LYS A 278 6.80 6.62 5.70
N TRP A 279 6.11 5.61 5.16
CA TRP A 279 6.64 4.25 5.05
C TRP A 279 7.71 4.11 3.97
N THR A 280 7.53 4.80 2.84
CA THR A 280 8.34 4.58 1.62
C THR A 280 9.36 5.70 1.37
N GLY A 281 9.19 6.87 1.99
CA GLY A 281 9.96 8.09 1.71
C GLY A 281 9.57 8.80 0.41
N ILE A 282 8.54 8.32 -0.32
CA ILE A 282 8.09 8.92 -1.58
C ILE A 282 7.20 10.14 -1.28
N PRO A 283 7.45 11.31 -1.87
CA PRO A 283 6.62 12.50 -1.64
C PRO A 283 5.15 12.33 -2.07
N VAL A 284 4.22 12.83 -1.26
CA VAL A 284 2.76 12.78 -1.49
C VAL A 284 2.36 13.36 -2.86
N ASN A 285 2.92 14.52 -3.20
CA ASN A 285 2.65 15.19 -4.48
C ASN A 285 3.02 14.35 -5.71
N LYS A 286 4.00 13.44 -5.59
CA LYS A 286 4.31 12.49 -6.66
C LYS A 286 3.21 11.43 -6.75
N MET A 287 2.79 10.85 -5.63
CA MET A 287 1.79 9.78 -5.60
C MET A 287 0.40 10.25 -6.09
N LEU A 288 0.00 11.46 -5.72
CA LEU A 288 -1.30 12.04 -6.10
C LEU A 288 -1.32 12.66 -7.51
N SER A 289 -0.15 12.77 -8.17
CA SER A 289 -0.11 13.26 -9.55
C SER A 289 -0.83 12.31 -10.50
N SER A 290 -1.63 12.86 -11.43
CA SER A 290 -2.32 12.01 -12.40
C SER A 290 -1.30 11.25 -13.25
N GLU A 291 -1.53 9.94 -13.44
CA GLU A 291 -0.67 9.11 -14.28
C GLU A 291 -0.48 9.74 -15.66
N LYS A 292 -1.56 10.33 -16.21
CA LYS A 292 -1.55 11.07 -17.48
C LYS A 292 -0.53 12.21 -17.48
N GLU A 293 -0.53 13.09 -16.48
CA GLU A 293 0.42 14.20 -16.41
C GLU A 293 1.86 13.72 -16.31
N ARG A 294 2.09 12.67 -15.52
CA ARG A 294 3.41 12.08 -15.39
C ARG A 294 3.92 11.56 -16.74
N ILE A 295 3.09 10.82 -17.47
CA ILE A 295 3.45 10.29 -18.80
C ILE A 295 3.71 11.40 -19.82
N LEU A 296 2.99 12.52 -19.75
CA LEU A 296 3.19 13.66 -20.65
C LEU A 296 4.58 14.30 -20.49
N LYS A 297 5.07 14.36 -19.25
CA LYS A 297 6.36 14.99 -18.86
C LYS A 297 7.61 14.13 -19.06
N VAL A 298 7.47 12.85 -19.45
CA VAL A 298 8.62 11.92 -19.64
C VAL A 298 9.72 12.51 -20.52
N GLN A 299 9.35 13.18 -21.62
CA GLN A 299 10.32 13.76 -22.54
C GLN A 299 11.10 14.92 -21.92
N GLU A 300 10.43 15.75 -21.12
CA GLU A 300 11.03 16.92 -20.47
C GLU A 300 12.03 16.46 -19.40
N VAL A 301 11.60 15.55 -18.53
CA VAL A 301 12.45 15.01 -17.46
C VAL A 301 13.67 14.27 -18.01
N LEU A 302 13.51 13.50 -19.10
CA LEU A 302 14.66 12.86 -19.73
C LEU A 302 15.66 13.87 -20.32
N LYS A 303 15.20 15.01 -20.84
CA LYS A 303 16.08 16.05 -21.38
C LYS A 303 16.87 16.80 -20.31
N GLU A 304 16.33 16.90 -19.09
CA GLU A 304 17.04 17.49 -17.95
C GLU A 304 18.27 16.66 -17.56
N ASP A 305 18.14 15.34 -17.58
CA ASP A 305 19.20 14.40 -17.15
C ASP A 305 20.08 13.87 -18.29
N VAL A 306 19.58 13.85 -19.53
CA VAL A 306 20.26 13.24 -20.70
C VAL A 306 20.46 14.27 -21.80
N ILE A 307 21.69 14.78 -21.89
CA ILE A 307 22.05 15.86 -22.81
C ILE A 307 22.41 15.31 -24.19
N GLY A 308 21.88 15.92 -25.25
CA GLY A 308 22.28 15.66 -26.64
C GLY A 308 21.71 14.39 -27.28
N GLN A 309 20.72 13.75 -26.66
CA GLN A 309 20.06 12.52 -27.15
C GLN A 309 18.59 12.75 -27.57
N ASP A 310 18.28 13.91 -28.16
CA ASP A 310 16.89 14.34 -28.41
C ASP A 310 16.05 13.35 -29.21
N GLU A 311 16.62 12.70 -30.23
CA GLU A 311 15.91 11.72 -31.06
C GLU A 311 15.54 10.47 -30.25
N ALA A 312 16.51 9.91 -29.51
CA ALA A 312 16.30 8.75 -28.66
C ALA A 312 15.28 9.06 -27.55
N ILE A 313 15.39 10.21 -26.89
CA ILE A 313 14.45 10.66 -25.85
C ILE A 313 13.03 10.78 -26.43
N LYS A 314 12.89 11.36 -27.63
CA LYS A 314 11.58 11.47 -28.31
C LYS A 314 11.01 10.09 -28.66
N ALA A 315 11.84 9.15 -29.12
CA ALA A 315 11.41 7.78 -29.43
C ALA A 315 10.92 7.04 -28.18
N ILE A 316 11.68 7.12 -27.08
CA ILE A 316 11.32 6.57 -25.77
C ILE A 316 9.99 7.13 -25.28
N SER A 317 9.87 8.46 -25.23
CA SER A 317 8.66 9.13 -24.75
C SER A 317 7.44 8.76 -25.59
N ARG A 318 7.57 8.69 -26.93
CA ARG A 318 6.47 8.32 -27.82
C ARG A 318 6.00 6.89 -27.58
N ALA A 319 6.91 5.94 -27.38
CA ALA A 319 6.54 4.54 -27.12
C ALA A 319 5.76 4.39 -25.80
N ILE A 320 6.25 5.00 -24.73
CA ILE A 320 5.60 4.99 -23.41
C ILE A 320 4.21 5.64 -23.49
N LYS A 321 4.10 6.80 -24.16
CA LYS A 321 2.81 7.50 -24.38
C LYS A 321 1.80 6.64 -25.15
N ARG A 322 2.22 5.92 -26.19
CA ARG A 322 1.34 5.02 -26.95
C ARG A 322 0.80 3.88 -26.10
N ASN A 323 1.67 3.22 -25.33
CA ASN A 323 1.26 2.13 -24.45
C ASN A 323 0.24 2.61 -23.42
N LYS A 324 0.54 3.71 -22.72
CA LYS A 324 -0.36 4.25 -21.68
C LYS A 324 -1.66 4.87 -22.23
N ALA A 325 -1.70 5.23 -23.51
CA ALA A 325 -2.92 5.63 -24.19
C ALA A 325 -3.79 4.44 -24.63
N GLY A 326 -3.39 3.19 -24.36
CA GLY A 326 -4.09 1.99 -24.83
C GLY A 326 -4.02 1.79 -26.35
N LEU A 327 -3.06 2.44 -27.01
CA LEU A 327 -2.83 2.33 -28.46
C LEU A 327 -1.82 1.21 -28.80
N SER A 328 -1.35 0.48 -27.79
CA SER A 328 -0.53 -0.71 -27.91
C SER A 328 -1.28 -1.92 -27.34
N GLU A 329 -0.83 -3.14 -27.63
CA GLU A 329 -1.37 -4.34 -27.01
C GLU A 329 -1.17 -4.31 -25.48
N ASN A 330 -2.27 -4.45 -24.74
CA ASN A 330 -2.27 -4.47 -23.26
C ASN A 330 -1.54 -5.68 -22.65
N SER A 331 -1.19 -6.68 -23.46
CA SER A 331 -0.41 -7.83 -23.03
C SER A 331 1.09 -7.53 -22.91
N ARG A 332 1.61 -6.45 -23.50
CA ARG A 332 3.06 -6.20 -23.57
C ARG A 332 3.58 -5.28 -22.46
N PRO A 333 4.90 -5.28 -22.18
CA PRO A 333 5.54 -4.30 -21.30
C PRO A 333 5.26 -2.86 -21.74
N ILE A 334 5.41 -1.90 -20.81
CA ILE A 334 5.18 -0.45 -21.04
C ILE A 334 6.00 0.05 -22.25
N GLY A 335 7.21 -0.46 -22.40
CA GLY A 335 8.05 -0.22 -23.55
C GLY A 335 9.23 -1.19 -23.59
N SER A 336 9.69 -1.49 -24.81
CA SER A 336 10.86 -2.32 -25.06
C SER A 336 11.81 -1.59 -26.00
N PHE A 337 13.05 -1.38 -25.57
CA PHE A 337 14.02 -0.55 -26.26
C PHE A 337 15.35 -1.27 -26.46
N MET A 338 15.97 -1.08 -27.62
CA MET A 338 17.36 -1.46 -27.88
C MET A 338 18.19 -0.18 -27.93
N PHE A 339 19.05 0.04 -26.93
CA PHE A 339 19.93 1.21 -26.87
C PHE A 339 21.28 0.92 -27.55
N LEU A 340 21.46 1.51 -28.73
CA LEU A 340 22.64 1.36 -29.57
C LEU A 340 23.50 2.63 -29.52
N GLY A 341 24.82 2.48 -29.47
CA GLY A 341 25.77 3.61 -29.38
C GLY A 341 27.02 3.34 -28.52
N PRO A 342 27.95 4.31 -28.44
CA PRO A 342 29.17 4.16 -27.65
C PRO A 342 28.91 4.22 -26.14
N THR A 343 29.94 3.92 -25.35
CA THR A 343 29.89 4.07 -23.88
C THR A 343 29.87 5.54 -23.47
N GLY A 344 29.29 5.85 -22.32
CA GLY A 344 29.29 7.20 -21.76
C GLY A 344 28.29 8.19 -22.36
N VAL A 345 27.53 7.81 -23.40
CA VAL A 345 26.55 8.71 -24.07
C VAL A 345 25.20 8.85 -23.34
N GLY A 346 25.06 8.32 -22.12
CA GLY A 346 23.84 8.48 -21.32
C GLY A 346 22.78 7.37 -21.46
N LYS A 347 23.12 6.20 -22.03
CA LYS A 347 22.18 5.06 -22.13
C LYS A 347 21.69 4.55 -20.78
N THR A 348 22.63 4.24 -19.88
CA THR A 348 22.30 3.83 -18.50
C THR A 348 21.65 4.97 -17.73
N GLN A 349 22.04 6.22 -18.02
CA GLN A 349 21.42 7.39 -17.39
C GLN A 349 19.94 7.51 -17.77
N SER A 350 19.60 7.31 -19.05
CA SER A 350 18.21 7.27 -19.52
C SER A 350 17.39 6.22 -18.77
N ALA A 351 17.95 5.02 -18.56
CA ALA A 351 17.29 3.96 -17.79
C ALA A 351 17.07 4.35 -16.32
N LYS A 352 18.07 4.96 -15.67
CA LYS A 352 17.97 5.47 -14.29
C LYS A 352 16.91 6.57 -14.17
N THR A 353 16.91 7.54 -15.07
CA THR A 353 15.94 8.63 -15.08
C THR A 353 14.52 8.11 -15.30
N LEU A 354 14.33 7.13 -16.20
CA LEU A 354 13.03 6.47 -16.38
C LEU A 354 12.56 5.78 -15.09
N ALA A 355 13.44 5.02 -14.42
CA ALA A 355 13.08 4.34 -13.18
C ALA A 355 12.67 5.34 -12.09
N LYS A 356 13.51 6.35 -11.86
CA LYS A 356 13.28 7.42 -10.88
C LYS A 356 11.98 8.18 -11.14
N PHE A 357 11.68 8.50 -12.39
CA PHE A 357 10.56 9.36 -12.74
C PHE A 357 9.23 8.60 -12.83
N LEU A 358 9.22 7.44 -13.51
CA LEU A 358 7.98 6.71 -13.74
C LEU A 358 7.56 5.88 -12.52
N PHE A 359 8.53 5.35 -11.78
CA PHE A 359 8.30 4.44 -10.66
C PHE A 359 8.65 5.05 -9.30
N ASP A 360 9.03 6.34 -9.25
CA ASP A 360 9.38 7.08 -8.03
C ASP A 360 10.53 6.48 -7.20
N ASP A 361 11.28 5.51 -7.75
CA ASP A 361 12.35 4.78 -7.07
C ASP A 361 13.53 4.52 -8.04
N GLU A 362 14.72 5.04 -7.74
CA GLU A 362 15.93 4.72 -8.50
C GLU A 362 16.30 3.24 -8.40
N ARG A 363 15.96 2.57 -7.29
CA ARG A 363 16.15 1.13 -7.09
C ARG A 363 15.13 0.30 -7.88
N ALA A 364 14.18 0.92 -8.58
CA ALA A 364 13.34 0.24 -9.55
C ALA A 364 14.08 -0.03 -10.87
N LEU A 365 15.33 0.44 -11.01
CA LEU A 365 16.23 -0.04 -12.07
C LEU A 365 16.85 -1.38 -11.66
N ILE A 366 16.35 -2.46 -12.25
CA ILE A 366 16.88 -3.81 -12.10
C ILE A 366 17.87 -4.06 -13.24
N ARG A 367 19.15 -4.22 -12.89
CA ARG A 367 20.22 -4.39 -13.88
C ARG A 367 20.75 -5.82 -13.91
N PHE A 368 20.84 -6.40 -15.09
CA PHE A 368 21.50 -7.67 -15.35
C PHE A 368 22.68 -7.45 -16.30
N ASP A 369 23.88 -7.85 -15.89
CA ASP A 369 25.06 -7.86 -16.75
C ASP A 369 25.09 -9.18 -17.55
N MET A 370 24.94 -9.07 -18.87
CA MET A 370 24.88 -10.26 -19.73
C MET A 370 26.21 -11.00 -19.86
N SER A 371 27.33 -10.41 -19.41
CA SER A 371 28.60 -11.14 -19.25
C SER A 371 28.47 -12.31 -18.26
N GLU A 372 27.57 -12.24 -17.27
CA GLU A 372 27.32 -13.35 -16.33
C GLU A 372 26.46 -14.48 -16.95
N TYR A 373 25.89 -14.24 -18.13
CA TYR A 373 24.91 -15.09 -18.82
C TYR A 373 25.41 -15.55 -20.19
N MET A 374 26.73 -15.63 -20.37
CA MET A 374 27.38 -16.10 -21.61
C MET A 374 27.23 -17.61 -21.84
N GLU A 375 27.08 -18.39 -20.77
CA GLU A 375 27.02 -19.84 -20.82
C GLU A 375 25.59 -20.36 -20.66
N LYS A 376 25.28 -21.48 -21.29
CA LYS A 376 23.94 -22.08 -21.23
C LYS A 376 23.47 -22.36 -19.80
N HIS A 377 24.36 -22.83 -18.92
CA HIS A 377 24.00 -23.13 -17.54
C HIS A 377 23.65 -21.87 -16.74
N SER A 378 24.31 -20.75 -16.99
CA SER A 378 24.02 -19.52 -16.26
C SER A 378 22.68 -18.89 -16.65
N VAL A 379 22.16 -19.13 -17.87
CA VAL A 379 20.81 -18.70 -18.30
C VAL A 379 19.72 -19.22 -17.38
N SER A 380 19.86 -20.46 -16.90
CA SER A 380 18.89 -21.06 -15.96
C SER A 380 18.78 -20.25 -14.66
N ARG A 381 19.81 -19.50 -14.25
CA ARG A 381 19.72 -18.62 -13.07
C ARG A 381 18.72 -17.49 -13.23
N LEU A 382 18.40 -17.04 -14.46
CA LEU A 382 17.39 -15.99 -14.68
C LEU A 382 15.97 -16.48 -14.34
N ILE A 383 15.66 -17.73 -14.65
CA ILE A 383 14.31 -18.34 -14.53
C ILE A 383 14.22 -19.44 -13.46
N GLY A 384 15.31 -19.72 -12.76
CA GLY A 384 15.43 -20.77 -11.74
C GLY A 384 16.01 -22.05 -12.31
N ALA A 385 16.66 -22.87 -11.47
CA ALA A 385 17.20 -24.16 -11.92
C ALA A 385 16.06 -25.12 -12.33
N ALA A 386 16.35 -26.06 -13.22
CA ALA A 386 15.41 -27.12 -13.59
C ALA A 386 15.24 -28.15 -12.45
N PRO A 387 14.12 -28.91 -12.40
CA PRO A 387 13.95 -29.99 -11.43
C PRO A 387 15.13 -30.95 -11.42
N GLY A 388 15.73 -31.19 -10.24
CA GLY A 388 16.87 -32.10 -10.05
C GLY A 388 18.26 -31.44 -10.00
N TYR A 389 18.37 -30.11 -10.12
CA TYR A 389 19.63 -29.36 -10.00
C TYR A 389 19.74 -28.59 -8.67
N VAL A 390 20.98 -28.39 -8.19
CA VAL A 390 21.26 -27.57 -6.99
C VAL A 390 20.75 -26.14 -7.23
N GLY A 391 19.99 -25.60 -6.28
CA GLY A 391 19.32 -24.29 -6.42
C GLY A 391 17.91 -24.36 -7.01
N TYR A 392 17.35 -25.56 -7.27
CA TYR A 392 15.94 -25.72 -7.68
C TYR A 392 14.97 -25.08 -6.69
N ASP A 393 15.30 -25.06 -5.39
CA ASP A 393 14.43 -24.43 -4.38
C ASP A 393 14.46 -22.88 -4.43
N GLU A 394 15.41 -22.27 -5.13
CA GLU A 394 15.51 -20.82 -5.34
C GLU A 394 14.74 -20.38 -6.61
N GLY A 395 14.06 -19.23 -6.58
CA GLY A 395 13.40 -18.69 -7.77
C GLY A 395 14.42 -18.13 -8.77
N GLY A 396 14.01 -17.86 -10.01
CA GLY A 396 14.87 -17.19 -10.97
C GLY A 396 15.22 -15.76 -10.56
N GLN A 397 16.45 -15.31 -10.83
CA GLN A 397 16.87 -13.96 -10.50
C GLN A 397 16.03 -12.89 -11.19
N LEU A 398 15.65 -13.11 -12.46
CA LEU A 398 14.79 -12.19 -13.20
C LEU A 398 13.34 -12.27 -12.70
N THR A 399 12.81 -13.48 -12.61
CA THR A 399 11.41 -13.70 -12.21
C THR A 399 11.14 -13.20 -10.79
N GLU A 400 12.04 -13.45 -9.84
CA GLU A 400 11.89 -12.96 -8.46
C GLU A 400 12.12 -11.45 -8.34
N ALA A 401 13.05 -10.87 -9.11
CA ALA A 401 13.27 -9.43 -9.09
C ALA A 401 12.02 -8.66 -9.58
N VAL A 402 11.39 -9.14 -10.65
CA VAL A 402 10.16 -8.53 -11.18
C VAL A 402 8.95 -8.84 -10.31
N ARG A 403 8.86 -10.04 -9.73
CA ARG A 403 7.82 -10.36 -8.75
C ARG A 403 7.82 -9.41 -7.55
N ARG A 404 9.01 -9.08 -7.04
CA ARG A 404 9.17 -8.13 -5.91
C ARG A 404 9.00 -6.67 -6.32
N LYS A 405 9.29 -6.35 -7.59
CA LYS A 405 9.20 -4.99 -8.15
C LYS A 405 8.52 -5.03 -9.53
N PRO A 406 7.19 -5.18 -9.58
CA PRO A 406 6.45 -5.28 -10.84
C PRO A 406 6.47 -3.96 -11.63
N TYR A 407 6.65 -2.84 -10.94
CA TYR A 407 6.87 -1.51 -11.52
C TYR A 407 8.37 -1.20 -11.58
N SER A 408 9.03 -1.55 -12.68
CA SER A 408 10.49 -1.47 -12.78
C SER A 408 11.02 -1.24 -14.19
N VAL A 409 12.23 -0.70 -14.29
CA VAL A 409 13.01 -0.69 -15.52
C VAL A 409 13.99 -1.85 -15.46
N ILE A 410 13.91 -2.77 -16.42
CA ILE A 410 14.81 -3.92 -16.52
C ILE A 410 15.85 -3.61 -17.58
N LEU A 411 17.09 -3.46 -17.15
CA LEU A 411 18.23 -3.16 -18.01
C LEU A 411 19.09 -4.42 -18.19
N PHE A 412 19.11 -4.95 -19.40
CA PHE A 412 20.05 -5.97 -19.83
C PHE A 412 21.26 -5.29 -20.46
N ASP A 413 22.35 -5.19 -19.70
CA ASP A 413 23.58 -4.53 -20.12
C ASP A 413 24.48 -5.50 -20.90
N GLU A 414 25.18 -4.99 -21.92
CA GLU A 414 26.05 -5.76 -22.83
C GLU A 414 25.34 -6.96 -23.48
N ILE A 415 24.12 -6.75 -23.98
CA ILE A 415 23.26 -7.82 -24.56
C ILE A 415 23.93 -8.62 -25.68
N GLU A 416 24.94 -8.06 -26.35
CA GLU A 416 25.76 -8.76 -27.34
C GLU A 416 26.55 -9.95 -26.77
N LYS A 417 26.79 -10.00 -25.46
CA LYS A 417 27.48 -11.10 -24.78
C LYS A 417 26.54 -12.21 -24.31
N ALA A 418 25.23 -11.96 -24.30
CA ALA A 418 24.26 -12.93 -23.79
C ALA A 418 24.28 -14.23 -24.61
N HIS A 419 24.13 -15.37 -23.92
CA HIS A 419 23.87 -16.64 -24.59
C HIS A 419 22.56 -16.56 -25.42
N PRO A 420 22.47 -17.20 -26.60
CA PRO A 420 21.27 -17.18 -27.44
C PRO A 420 19.95 -17.53 -26.71
N ASP A 421 20.00 -18.45 -25.75
CA ASP A 421 18.82 -18.85 -24.96
C ASP A 421 18.20 -17.71 -24.12
N VAL A 422 18.97 -16.66 -23.81
CA VAL A 422 18.42 -15.45 -23.16
C VAL A 422 17.41 -14.76 -24.06
N PHE A 423 17.64 -14.73 -25.38
CA PHE A 423 16.72 -14.10 -26.32
C PHE A 423 15.40 -14.85 -26.42
N ASN A 424 15.39 -16.18 -26.24
CA ASN A 424 14.16 -16.97 -26.19
C ASN A 424 13.30 -16.59 -24.99
N ILE A 425 13.93 -16.38 -23.83
CA ILE A 425 13.26 -15.88 -22.62
C ILE A 425 12.70 -14.47 -22.86
N LEU A 426 13.51 -13.59 -23.47
CA LEU A 426 13.10 -12.22 -23.76
C LEU A 426 11.94 -12.14 -24.75
N LEU A 427 11.91 -12.99 -25.78
CA LEU A 427 10.80 -13.02 -26.75
C LEU A 427 9.46 -13.27 -26.06
N GLN A 428 9.40 -14.22 -25.13
CA GLN A 428 8.20 -14.49 -24.35
C GLN A 428 7.75 -13.24 -23.55
N VAL A 429 8.70 -12.53 -22.94
CA VAL A 429 8.41 -11.29 -22.19
C VAL A 429 7.95 -10.17 -23.12
N LEU A 430 8.56 -10.03 -24.30
CA LEU A 430 8.28 -8.94 -25.24
C LEU A 430 6.94 -9.12 -25.97
N ASP A 431 6.52 -10.35 -26.20
CA ASP A 431 5.26 -10.67 -26.89
C ASP A 431 4.07 -10.80 -25.93
N ASP A 432 4.22 -11.60 -24.86
CA ASP A 432 3.11 -11.92 -23.94
C ASP A 432 3.11 -11.08 -22.65
N GLY A 433 4.18 -10.31 -22.38
CA GLY A 433 4.36 -9.57 -21.14
C GLY A 433 4.31 -10.44 -19.89
N ARG A 434 4.66 -11.71 -20.01
CA ARG A 434 4.74 -12.65 -18.90
C ARG A 434 5.91 -13.62 -19.09
N LEU A 435 6.42 -14.14 -18.00
CA LEU A 435 7.45 -15.18 -18.01
C LEU A 435 7.11 -16.25 -16.99
N THR A 436 7.09 -17.51 -17.43
CA THR A 436 6.89 -18.65 -16.54
C THR A 436 8.25 -19.21 -16.15
N ASP A 437 8.49 -19.27 -14.84
CA ASP A 437 9.73 -19.82 -14.28
C ASP A 437 9.76 -21.36 -14.39
N ASN A 438 10.90 -21.98 -14.07
CA ASN A 438 11.04 -23.45 -14.13
C ASN A 438 10.25 -24.20 -13.04
N LYS A 439 9.52 -23.49 -12.17
CA LYS A 439 8.57 -24.03 -11.19
C LYS A 439 7.12 -23.92 -11.63
N GLY A 440 6.86 -23.35 -12.81
CA GLY A 440 5.51 -23.11 -13.33
C GLY A 440 4.86 -21.84 -12.81
N VAL A 441 5.60 -20.99 -12.08
CA VAL A 441 5.10 -19.69 -11.59
C VAL A 441 5.19 -18.68 -12.72
N THR A 442 4.07 -18.08 -13.08
CA THR A 442 4.02 -17.05 -14.13
C THR A 442 4.10 -15.66 -13.52
N ILE A 443 5.08 -14.88 -13.95
CA ILE A 443 5.33 -13.51 -13.51
C ILE A 443 4.86 -12.52 -14.58
N ASP A 444 4.19 -11.44 -14.16
CA ASP A 444 3.69 -10.36 -15.03
C ASP A 444 4.78 -9.28 -15.23
N PHE A 445 5.00 -8.91 -16.49
CA PHE A 445 5.96 -7.89 -16.94
C PHE A 445 5.28 -6.66 -17.56
N LYS A 446 3.94 -6.59 -17.60
CA LYS A 446 3.18 -5.48 -18.24
C LYS A 446 3.50 -4.11 -17.67
N ASN A 447 3.87 -4.05 -16.38
CA ASN A 447 4.24 -2.81 -15.69
C ASN A 447 5.73 -2.48 -15.76
N THR A 448 6.50 -3.19 -16.59
CA THR A 448 7.95 -3.01 -16.73
C THR A 448 8.33 -2.24 -18.00
N ILE A 449 9.51 -1.63 -17.99
CA ILE A 449 10.19 -1.13 -19.20
C ILE A 449 11.42 -1.99 -19.43
N ILE A 450 11.51 -2.63 -20.60
CA ILE A 450 12.64 -3.49 -20.98
C ILE A 450 13.64 -2.68 -21.80
N ILE A 451 14.89 -2.66 -21.37
CA ILE A 451 15.99 -1.98 -22.09
C ILE A 451 17.11 -2.98 -22.34
N LEU A 452 17.41 -3.21 -23.62
CA LEU A 452 18.56 -3.98 -24.07
C LEU A 452 19.66 -2.99 -24.46
N ASN A 453 20.76 -2.94 -23.72
CA ASN A 453 21.88 -2.05 -24.03
C ASN A 453 22.97 -2.83 -24.77
N LYS A 454 23.36 -2.34 -25.95
CA LYS A 454 24.46 -2.90 -26.74
C LYS A 454 25.47 -1.83 -27.09
N LYS A 455 26.75 -2.10 -26.84
CA LYS A 455 27.84 -1.21 -27.26
C LYS A 455 28.01 -1.30 -28.78
N LEU A 456 28.09 -0.16 -29.45
CA LEU A 456 28.69 -0.10 -30.78
C LEU A 456 30.18 0.18 -30.60
N SER A 457 31.02 -0.77 -30.94
CA SER A 457 32.39 -0.48 -31.36
C SER A 457 32.31 0.23 -32.71
N LEU A 458 32.86 1.44 -32.78
CA LEU A 458 33.09 2.16 -34.03
C LEU A 458 34.18 1.48 -34.84
#